data_AF-A0A495U2J8-F1
#
_entry.id   AF-A0A495U2J8-F1
#
_cell.length_a   1.000
_cell.length_b   1.000
_cell.length_c   1.000
_cell.angle_alpha   90.00
_cell.angle_beta   90.00
_cell.angle_gamma   90.00
#
_symmetry.space_group_name_H-M   'P 1'
#
loop_
_entity.id
_entity.type
_entity.pdbx_description
1 polymer ?
#
loop_
_entity_poly.entity_id
_entity_poly.type
_entity_poly.pdbx_seq_one_letter_code
_entity_poly.pdbx_strand_id
1 'polypeptide(L)'
;MNKGLLAALCLATAAGCSTQGQVDPDVMQIATKPLTCSNKAECDLWWQRAQSWVSSHSTYRIESATDSLIQTAGPDGGKRALAYEITRAANPDGTATIGFAAHCDSSLGCKPNPWEAGADFKQYVRGVAAGAPQGDVKPSPPAAPTAMHPDSAQGQSIPSSTGEALTQ
;
A
#
# COMPACT_ATOMS: atom_id res chain seq x y z
N MET A 1 -70.29 12.23 34.73
CA MET A 1 -70.16 10.76 34.75
C MET A 1 -69.88 10.39 33.31
N ASN A 2 -68.73 9.85 32.88
CA ASN A 2 -67.96 8.70 33.36
C ASN A 2 -66.56 8.71 32.70
N LYS A 3 -65.55 8.34 33.49
CA LYS A 3 -64.12 8.19 33.16
C LYS A 3 -63.86 6.79 32.58
N GLY A 4 -63.00 6.69 31.57
CA GLY A 4 -62.47 5.41 31.05
C GLY A 4 -61.58 5.68 29.83
N LEU A 5 -60.30 6.02 29.99
CA LEU A 5 -59.16 5.12 30.16
C LEU A 5 -58.82 4.33 28.88
N LEU A 6 -58.00 4.95 28.03
CA LEU A 6 -57.12 4.33 27.03
C LEU A 6 -55.87 5.23 26.96
N ALA A 7 -54.96 5.22 27.94
CA ALA A 7 -53.93 4.21 28.18
C ALA A 7 -53.08 3.90 26.93
N ALA A 8 -52.01 4.68 26.79
CA ALA A 8 -50.69 4.26 26.34
C ALA A 8 -50.56 3.51 24.99
N LEU A 9 -50.34 4.28 23.91
CA LEU A 9 -49.49 3.82 22.79
C LEU A 9 -48.24 4.71 22.70
N CYS A 10 -47.40 4.63 23.73
CA CYS A 10 -45.96 4.90 23.57
C CYS A 10 -45.30 3.60 23.12
N LEU A 11 -45.34 3.30 21.83
CA LEU A 11 -44.42 2.32 21.25
C LEU A 11 -43.22 3.09 20.72
N ALA A 12 -42.15 2.99 21.49
CA ALA A 12 -40.84 3.56 21.25
C ALA A 12 -40.38 3.24 19.81
N THR A 13 -40.29 4.27 18.98
CA THR A 13 -39.38 4.24 17.83
C THR A 13 -37.97 4.30 18.41
N ALA A 14 -37.44 3.15 18.81
CA ALA A 14 -36.01 3.01 19.05
C ALA A 14 -35.32 3.49 17.77
N ALA A 15 -34.53 4.55 17.90
CA ALA A 15 -33.72 5.10 16.84
C ALA A 15 -32.89 3.97 16.22
N GLY A 16 -33.27 3.53 15.04
CA GLY A 16 -32.38 2.80 14.16
C GLY A 16 -31.32 3.79 13.69
N CYS A 17 -30.26 3.99 14.49
CA CYS A 17 -29.02 4.51 13.96
C CYS A 17 -28.51 3.49 12.95
N SER A 18 -28.96 3.63 11.71
CA SER A 18 -28.46 2.85 10.58
C SER A 18 -26.96 3.12 10.50
N THR A 19 -26.14 2.11 10.74
CA THR A 19 -24.67 2.14 10.66
C THR A 19 -24.17 2.19 9.21
N GLN A 20 -24.98 2.77 8.32
CA GLN A 20 -24.68 2.91 6.91
C GLN A 20 -23.59 3.98 6.75
N GLY A 21 -22.34 3.53 6.70
CA GLY A 21 -21.15 4.38 6.66
C GLY A 21 -20.21 4.23 7.86
N GLN A 22 -20.44 3.25 8.75
CA GLN A 22 -19.49 2.98 9.83
C GLN A 22 -18.19 2.39 9.25
N VAL A 23 -17.14 3.20 9.26
CA VAL A 23 -15.77 2.78 8.96
C VAL A 23 -15.30 1.86 10.09
N ASP A 24 -14.59 0.80 9.74
CA ASP A 24 -13.94 -0.06 10.72
C ASP A 24 -13.04 0.78 11.65
N PRO A 25 -13.15 0.62 12.99
CA PRO A 25 -12.42 1.45 13.94
C PRO A 25 -10.90 1.36 13.76
N ASP A 26 -10.35 0.21 13.35
CA ASP A 26 -8.91 0.05 13.12
C ASP A 26 -8.48 0.82 11.87
N VAL A 27 -9.29 0.76 10.80
CA VAL A 27 -9.09 1.56 9.58
C VAL A 27 -9.10 3.05 9.93
N MET A 28 -10.06 3.50 10.75
CA MET A 28 -10.14 4.89 11.19
C MET A 28 -8.91 5.31 12.01
N GLN A 29 -8.43 4.47 12.93
CA GLN A 29 -7.22 4.75 13.71
C GLN A 29 -5.98 4.90 12.82
N ILE A 30 -5.79 4.00 11.85
CA ILE A 30 -4.66 4.07 10.92
C ILE A 30 -4.79 5.32 10.03
N ALA A 31 -5.97 5.55 9.47
CA ALA A 31 -6.25 6.65 8.56
C ALA A 31 -6.21 8.03 9.23
N THR A 32 -6.39 8.12 10.55
CA THR A 32 -6.25 9.38 11.31
C THR A 32 -4.84 9.60 11.88
N LYS A 33 -4.06 8.54 12.10
CA LYS A 33 -2.68 8.66 12.60
C LYS A 33 -1.77 9.41 11.61
N PRO A 34 -1.04 10.46 12.03
CA PRO A 34 -0.11 11.17 11.16
C PRO A 34 0.94 10.25 10.52
N LEU A 35 1.33 10.58 9.29
CA LEU A 35 2.41 9.92 8.57
C LEU A 35 3.61 10.86 8.54
N THR A 36 4.35 10.91 9.65
CA THR A 36 5.53 11.75 9.83
C THR A 36 6.79 10.88 9.84
N CYS A 37 7.74 11.20 8.96
CA CYS A 37 9.05 10.55 8.86
C CYS A 37 10.07 11.25 9.77
N SER A 38 11.11 10.56 10.22
CA SER A 38 11.97 10.99 11.32
C SER A 38 13.27 11.67 10.88
N ASN A 39 13.69 11.46 9.64
CA ASN A 39 14.92 12.04 9.09
C ASN A 39 14.84 12.13 7.56
N LYS A 40 15.76 12.90 6.95
CA LYS A 40 15.77 13.13 5.50
C LYS A 40 15.70 11.85 4.67
N ALA A 41 16.50 10.83 5.00
CA ALA A 41 16.55 9.59 4.23
C ALA A 41 15.22 8.82 4.30
N GLU A 42 14.61 8.74 5.49
CA GLU A 42 13.28 8.15 5.65
C GLU A 42 12.20 8.95 4.91
N CYS A 43 12.26 10.28 4.99
CA CYS A 43 11.31 11.15 4.31
C CYS A 43 11.38 11.04 2.79
N ASP A 44 12.58 10.94 2.22
CA ASP A 44 12.77 10.76 0.79
C ASP A 44 12.25 9.38 0.34
N LEU A 45 12.55 8.32 1.12
CA LEU A 45 12.03 6.98 0.87
C LEU A 45 10.49 6.92 0.94
N TRP A 46 9.90 7.53 1.96
CA TRP A 46 8.44 7.54 2.13
C TRP A 46 7.75 8.32 1.02
N TRP A 47 8.35 9.42 0.55
CA TRP A 47 7.83 10.16 -0.60
C TRP A 47 7.90 9.34 -1.89
N GLN A 48 8.99 8.61 -2.13
CA GLN A 48 9.07 7.69 -3.27
C GLN A 48 8.01 6.59 -3.20
N ARG A 49 7.80 6.00 -2.03
CA ARG A 49 6.73 5.00 -1.82
C ARG A 49 5.35 5.59 -2.08
N ALA A 50 5.10 6.82 -1.65
CA ALA A 50 3.83 7.50 -1.91
C ALA A 50 3.57 7.64 -3.42
N GLN A 51 4.58 8.05 -4.20
CA GLN A 51 4.48 8.13 -5.66
C GLN A 51 4.17 6.76 -6.28
N SER A 52 4.89 5.71 -5.87
CA SER A 52 4.64 4.33 -6.35
C SER A 52 3.24 3.82 -5.99
N TRP A 53 2.75 4.12 -4.79
CA TRP A 53 1.42 3.70 -4.36
C TRP A 53 0.34 4.36 -5.22
N VAL A 54 0.38 5.69 -5.40
CA VAL A 54 -0.60 6.40 -6.25
C VAL A 54 -0.55 5.87 -7.68
N SER A 55 0.65 5.62 -8.21
CA SER A 55 0.83 5.10 -9.57
C SER A 55 0.24 3.71 -9.78
N SER A 56 0.17 2.89 -8.73
CA SER A 56 -0.37 1.52 -8.78
C SER A 56 -1.84 1.41 -8.38
N HIS A 57 -2.36 2.36 -7.59
CA HIS A 57 -3.73 2.32 -7.05
C HIS A 57 -4.69 3.28 -7.75
N SER A 58 -4.18 4.20 -8.56
CA SER A 58 -5.01 5.16 -9.28
C SER A 58 -5.49 4.63 -10.62
N THR A 59 -6.80 4.77 -10.86
CA THR A 59 -7.38 4.67 -12.20
C THR A 59 -7.13 5.95 -13.02
N TYR A 60 -6.92 7.08 -12.34
CA TYR A 60 -6.63 8.37 -12.95
C TYR A 60 -5.14 8.55 -13.18
N ARG A 61 -4.78 9.21 -14.28
CA ARG A 61 -3.39 9.61 -14.53
C ARG A 61 -2.93 10.61 -13.47
N ILE A 62 -1.67 10.51 -13.07
CA ILE A 62 -0.97 11.53 -12.29
C ILE A 62 -0.72 12.76 -13.19
N GLU A 63 -1.23 13.91 -12.78
CA GLU A 63 -1.05 15.19 -13.48
C GLU A 63 0.07 16.04 -12.87
N SER A 64 0.30 15.90 -11.57
CA SER A 64 1.39 16.57 -10.86
C SER A 64 2.15 15.58 -10.00
N ALA A 65 3.47 15.62 -10.07
CA ALA A 65 4.39 14.87 -9.22
C ALA A 65 5.64 15.74 -8.99
N THR A 66 5.65 16.48 -7.89
CA THR A 66 6.73 17.36 -7.47
C THR A 66 7.35 16.86 -6.16
N ASP A 67 8.28 17.63 -5.59
CA ASP A 67 8.86 17.32 -4.29
C ASP A 67 7.88 17.47 -3.11
N SER A 68 6.71 18.08 -3.34
CA SER A 68 5.72 18.39 -2.30
C SER A 68 4.27 18.03 -2.64
N LEU A 69 3.96 17.66 -3.89
CA LEU A 69 2.61 17.36 -4.34
C LEU A 69 2.59 16.18 -5.31
N ILE A 70 1.65 15.25 -5.10
CA ILE A 70 1.23 14.23 -6.07
C ILE A 70 -0.27 14.41 -6.26
N GLN A 71 -0.72 14.62 -7.50
CA GLN A 71 -2.13 14.84 -7.79
C GLN A 71 -2.55 14.11 -9.06
N THR A 72 -3.75 13.56 -9.05
CA THR A 72 -4.37 12.89 -10.22
C THR A 72 -5.45 13.74 -10.87
N ALA A 73 -5.75 13.48 -12.14
CA ALA A 73 -6.71 14.24 -12.95
C ALA A 73 -8.18 14.22 -12.49
N GLY A 74 -8.62 13.11 -11.91
CA GLY A 74 -10.02 12.87 -11.58
C GLY A 74 -10.48 13.59 -10.30
N PRO A 75 -11.70 13.29 -9.82
CA PRO A 75 -12.66 12.35 -10.41
C PRO A 75 -13.55 13.02 -11.47
N ASP A 76 -14.14 12.23 -12.36
CA ASP A 76 -15.03 12.69 -13.44
C ASP A 76 -16.28 11.79 -13.59
N GLY A 77 -17.39 12.39 -14.00
CA GLY A 77 -18.54 11.67 -14.57
C GLY A 77 -19.26 10.74 -13.59
N GLY A 78 -19.43 11.13 -12.33
CA GLY A 78 -20.16 10.33 -11.34
C GLY A 78 -19.45 9.04 -10.91
N LYS A 79 -18.17 8.87 -11.28
CA LYS A 79 -17.40 7.65 -11.03
C LYS A 79 -17.12 7.47 -9.54
N ARG A 80 -17.09 6.20 -9.12
CA ARG A 80 -16.77 5.78 -7.75
C ARG A 80 -15.26 5.65 -7.50
N ALA A 81 -14.45 5.67 -8.55
CA ALA A 81 -12.99 5.56 -8.44
C ALA A 81 -12.43 6.78 -7.70
N LEU A 82 -11.40 6.54 -6.89
CA LEU A 82 -10.75 7.59 -6.12
C LEU A 82 -9.74 8.35 -6.98
N ALA A 83 -9.81 9.67 -6.89
CA ALA A 83 -8.72 10.58 -7.23
C ALA A 83 -7.95 10.94 -5.96
N TYR A 84 -6.65 11.19 -6.11
CA TYR A 84 -5.72 11.36 -5.01
C TYR A 84 -5.04 12.73 -5.05
N GLU A 85 -4.85 13.28 -3.87
CA GLU A 85 -3.95 14.40 -3.60
C GLU A 85 -3.08 14.04 -2.39
N ILE A 86 -1.78 13.92 -2.61
CA ILE A 86 -0.80 13.61 -1.57
C ILE A 86 0.14 14.80 -1.44
N THR A 87 0.37 15.23 -0.21
CA THR A 87 1.26 16.37 0.07
C THR A 87 2.45 15.93 0.92
N ARG A 88 3.58 16.63 0.77
CA ARG A 88 4.72 16.52 1.68
C ARG A 88 5.05 17.91 2.21
N ALA A 89 4.84 18.08 3.51
CA ALA A 89 5.19 19.30 4.24
C ALA A 89 6.47 19.05 5.04
N ALA A 90 7.53 19.80 4.74
CA ALA A 90 8.75 19.78 5.55
C ALA A 90 8.50 20.45 6.91
N ASN A 91 9.04 19.86 7.97
CA ASN A 91 8.99 20.41 9.32
C ASN A 91 10.35 21.07 9.67
N PRO A 92 10.39 22.07 10.57
CA PRO A 92 11.63 22.79 10.93
C PRO A 92 12.72 21.91 11.56
N ASP A 93 12.35 20.77 12.12
CA ASP A 93 13.24 19.81 12.79
C ASP A 93 13.90 18.81 11.82
N GLY A 94 13.69 18.96 10.51
CA GLY A 94 14.21 18.05 9.49
C GLY A 94 13.37 16.80 9.24
N THR A 95 12.22 16.68 9.92
CA THR A 95 11.17 15.71 9.59
C THR A 95 10.27 16.22 8.46
N ALA A 96 9.37 15.38 7.97
CA ALA A 96 8.29 15.81 7.09
C ALA A 96 7.00 15.05 7.39
N THR A 97 5.87 15.69 7.13
CA THR A 97 4.55 15.10 7.25
C THR A 97 3.98 14.85 5.86
N ILE A 98 3.55 13.62 5.61
CA ILE A 98 2.92 13.22 4.35
C ILE A 98 1.40 13.19 4.55
N GLY A 99 0.69 14.05 3.83
CA GLY A 99 -0.77 14.12 3.82
C GLY A 99 -1.36 13.17 2.77
N PHE A 100 -2.54 12.61 3.08
CA PHE A 100 -3.31 11.80 2.14
C PHE A 100 -4.72 12.35 2.05
N ALA A 101 -5.17 12.66 0.85
CA ALA A 101 -6.55 12.98 0.54
C ALA A 101 -7.00 12.14 -0.66
N ALA A 102 -8.23 11.61 -0.57
CA ALA A 102 -8.86 10.88 -1.64
C ALA A 102 -10.35 11.22 -1.71
N HIS A 103 -10.87 11.33 -2.93
CA HIS A 103 -12.27 11.66 -3.18
C HIS A 103 -12.76 11.06 -4.50
N CYS A 104 -14.08 11.00 -4.68
CA CYS A 104 -14.73 10.54 -5.91
C CYS A 104 -15.98 11.40 -6.20
N ASP A 105 -16.56 11.25 -7.40
CA ASP A 105 -17.69 12.08 -7.87
C ASP A 105 -19.05 11.35 -7.75
N SER A 106 -19.12 10.21 -7.06
CA SER A 106 -20.34 9.39 -6.99
C SER A 106 -21.20 9.68 -5.76
N SER A 107 -22.49 9.96 -5.97
CA SER A 107 -23.49 10.06 -4.90
C SER A 107 -23.75 8.75 -4.16
N LEU A 108 -23.36 7.61 -4.75
CA LEU A 108 -23.44 6.27 -4.14
C LEU A 108 -22.21 5.95 -3.26
N GLY A 109 -21.30 6.91 -3.08
CA GLY A 109 -20.04 6.78 -2.36
C GLY A 109 -18.90 6.20 -3.21
N CYS A 110 -17.69 6.27 -2.69
CA CYS A 110 -16.50 5.80 -3.39
C CYS A 110 -16.30 4.27 -3.27
N LYS A 111 -15.53 3.69 -4.19
CA LYS A 111 -14.97 2.33 -4.05
C LYS A 111 -13.52 2.31 -4.57
N PRO A 112 -12.53 1.95 -3.73
CA PRO A 112 -12.66 1.74 -2.28
C PRO A 112 -13.11 3.02 -1.55
N ASN A 113 -13.48 2.93 -0.27
CA ASN A 113 -13.80 4.15 0.47
C ASN A 113 -12.50 4.90 0.83
N PRO A 114 -12.54 6.24 1.00
CA PRO A 114 -11.32 7.03 1.24
C PRO A 114 -10.56 6.64 2.52
N TRP A 115 -11.25 6.13 3.54
CA TRP A 115 -10.63 5.72 4.81
C TRP A 115 -9.80 4.45 4.65
N GLU A 116 -10.34 3.44 3.97
CA GLU A 116 -9.63 2.21 3.62
C GLU A 116 -8.38 2.53 2.79
N ALA A 117 -8.54 3.35 1.75
CA ALA A 117 -7.42 3.76 0.90
C ALA A 117 -6.35 4.52 1.68
N GLY A 118 -6.75 5.40 2.60
CA GLY A 118 -5.81 6.15 3.45
C GLY A 118 -5.08 5.27 4.46
N ALA A 119 -5.75 4.25 5.00
CA ALA A 119 -5.11 3.28 5.89
C ALA A 119 -4.06 2.44 5.14
N ASP A 120 -4.45 1.90 4.00
CA ASP A 120 -3.57 1.09 3.13
C ASP A 120 -2.34 1.90 2.65
N PHE A 121 -2.56 3.12 2.14
CA PHE A 121 -1.49 4.04 1.76
C PHE A 121 -0.47 4.23 2.88
N LYS A 122 -0.94 4.50 4.11
CA LYS A 122 -0.05 4.75 5.24
C LYS A 122 0.70 3.49 5.68
N GLN A 123 0.14 2.31 5.50
CA GLN A 123 0.82 1.04 5.76
C GLN A 123 1.91 0.80 4.71
N TYR A 124 1.57 0.92 3.43
CA TYR A 124 2.51 0.79 2.32
C TYR A 124 3.70 1.75 2.44
N VAL A 125 3.45 3.04 2.74
CA VAL A 125 4.51 4.04 2.86
C VAL A 125 5.45 3.73 4.03
N ARG A 126 4.93 3.26 5.16
CA ARG A 126 5.76 2.81 6.30
C ARG A 126 6.55 1.53 5.99
N GLY A 127 6.15 0.78 4.97
CA GLY A 127 6.73 -0.53 4.66
C GLY A 127 6.24 -1.64 5.57
N VAL A 128 5.14 -1.40 6.29
CA VAL A 128 4.40 -2.47 6.97
C VAL A 128 3.40 -2.98 5.94
N ALA A 129 3.68 -4.13 5.33
CA ALA A 129 2.88 -4.59 4.20
C ALA A 129 1.39 -4.69 4.56
N ALA A 130 0.56 -3.96 3.82
CA ALA A 130 -0.84 -4.29 3.61
C ALA A 130 -1.05 -4.46 2.10
N GLY A 131 -1.45 -5.68 1.73
CA GLY A 131 -2.19 -6.01 0.51
C GLY A 131 -1.85 -5.34 -0.81
N ALA A 132 -0.58 -5.28 -1.25
CA ALA A 132 -0.33 -5.19 -2.68
C ALA A 132 -0.96 -6.43 -3.37
N PRO A 133 -1.66 -6.29 -4.52
CA PRO A 133 -2.02 -7.46 -5.31
C PRO A 133 -0.71 -8.11 -5.76
N GLN A 134 -0.35 -9.20 -5.09
CA GLN A 134 0.74 -10.06 -5.50
C GLN A 134 0.33 -10.66 -6.84
N GLY A 135 0.85 -10.10 -7.93
CA GLY A 135 0.99 -10.89 -9.14
C GLY A 135 1.77 -12.15 -8.76
N ASP A 136 1.20 -13.31 -9.06
CA ASP A 136 1.75 -14.63 -8.78
C ASP A 136 3.25 -14.72 -9.09
N VAL A 137 4.09 -14.50 -8.10
CA VAL A 137 5.48 -14.97 -8.11
C VAL A 137 5.63 -15.92 -6.95
N LYS A 138 5.34 -17.19 -7.23
CA LYS A 138 5.68 -18.33 -6.38
C LYS A 138 7.17 -18.23 -6.01
N PRO A 139 7.54 -18.15 -4.72
CA PRO A 139 8.94 -18.23 -4.32
C PRO A 139 9.47 -19.63 -4.64
N SER A 140 10.47 -19.71 -5.52
CA SER A 140 11.24 -20.94 -5.71
C SER A 140 11.99 -21.27 -4.42
N PRO A 141 11.94 -22.51 -3.92
CA PRO A 141 12.71 -22.89 -2.73
C PRO A 141 14.22 -22.88 -3.04
N PRO A 142 15.07 -22.63 -2.03
CA PRO A 142 16.51 -22.65 -2.20
C PRO A 142 17.00 -24.07 -2.51
N ALA A 143 17.87 -24.19 -3.52
CA ALA A 143 18.54 -25.44 -3.84
C ALA A 143 19.41 -25.90 -2.66
N ALA A 144 19.17 -27.12 -2.19
CA ALA A 144 19.98 -27.77 -1.15
C ALA A 144 21.41 -28.05 -1.67
N PRO A 145 22.43 -28.10 -0.80
CA PRO A 145 23.78 -28.44 -1.18
C PRO A 145 23.91 -29.97 -1.31
N THR A 146 24.20 -30.48 -2.50
CA THR A 146 24.48 -31.91 -2.69
C THR A 146 25.88 -32.23 -2.17
N ALA A 147 25.94 -32.95 -1.06
CA ALA A 147 27.14 -33.57 -0.53
C ALA A 147 27.58 -34.77 -1.39
N MET A 148 28.88 -34.80 -1.70
CA MET A 148 29.81 -35.94 -1.80
C MET A 148 29.32 -37.24 -2.49
N HIS A 149 29.94 -37.56 -3.64
CA HIS A 149 30.11 -38.94 -4.12
C HIS A 149 31.52 -39.45 -3.75
N PRO A 150 31.68 -40.71 -3.28
CA PRO A 150 32.99 -41.31 -3.06
C PRO A 150 33.53 -42.01 -4.31
N ASP A 151 34.86 -42.12 -4.28
CA ASP A 151 35.82 -42.68 -5.22
C ASP A 151 35.53 -44.12 -5.68
N SER A 152 35.84 -44.43 -6.95
CA SER A 152 36.31 -45.75 -7.37
C SER A 152 37.14 -45.63 -8.66
N ALA A 153 38.45 -45.64 -8.45
CA ALA A 153 39.54 -45.76 -9.40
C ALA A 153 39.42 -46.87 -10.46
N GLN A 154 39.86 -46.59 -11.71
CA GLN A 154 40.76 -47.35 -12.62
C GLN A 154 41.14 -46.36 -13.76
N GLY A 155 42.35 -46.11 -14.25
CA GLY A 155 43.66 -46.75 -14.20
C GLY A 155 44.28 -46.66 -15.62
N GLN A 156 45.39 -45.91 -15.77
CA GLN A 156 46.35 -45.88 -16.91
C GLN A 156 45.88 -45.20 -18.22
N SER A 157 46.65 -44.39 -18.97
CA SER A 157 48.11 -44.21 -19.11
C SER A 157 48.39 -42.85 -19.79
N ILE A 158 49.51 -42.18 -19.48
CA ILE A 158 50.09 -41.10 -20.32
C ILE A 158 51.27 -41.69 -21.11
N PRO A 159 51.70 -41.07 -22.22
CA PRO A 159 52.97 -40.35 -22.08
C PRO A 159 53.01 -38.96 -22.72
N SER A 160 53.89 -38.16 -22.14
CA SER A 160 54.20 -36.76 -22.39
C SER A 160 54.85 -36.51 -23.75
N SER A 161 54.64 -35.31 -24.31
CA SER A 161 55.62 -34.69 -25.22
C SER A 161 55.87 -33.23 -24.85
N THR A 162 57.05 -33.03 -24.32
CA THR A 162 57.79 -31.79 -24.04
C THR A 162 58.18 -31.04 -25.32
N GLY A 163 58.42 -29.72 -25.23
CA GLY A 163 59.27 -28.96 -26.17
C GLY A 163 58.58 -27.73 -26.76
N GLU A 164 58.74 -26.51 -26.23
CA GLU A 164 59.86 -25.57 -26.44
C GLU A 164 59.62 -24.52 -27.56
N ALA A 165 59.62 -23.25 -27.14
CA ALA A 165 60.30 -22.08 -27.72
C ALA A 165 60.17 -21.64 -29.21
N LEU A 166 59.72 -20.39 -29.37
CA LEU A 166 60.37 -19.25 -30.05
C LEU A 166 60.60 -19.23 -31.59
N THR A 167 60.27 -18.05 -32.15
CA THR A 167 60.66 -17.38 -33.42
C THR A 167 59.79 -17.57 -34.67
N GLN A 168 59.11 -16.49 -35.07
CA GLN A 168 59.46 -15.71 -36.27
C GLN A 168 58.99 -14.26 -36.11
#